data_AF-A0A9E5WTX9-F1
#
_entry.id   AF-A0A9E5WTX9-F1
#
_cell.length_a   1.000
_cell.length_b   1.000
_cell.length_c   1.000
_cell.angle_alpha   90.00
_cell.angle_beta   90.00
_cell.angle_gamma   90.00
#
_symmetry.space_group_name_H-M   'P 1'
#
loop_
_entity.id
_entity.type
_entity.pdbx_description
1 polymer ?
#
loop_
_entity_poly.entity_id
_entity_poly.type
_entity_poly.pdbx_seq_one_letter_code
_entity_poly.pdbx_strand_id
1 'polypeptide(L)'
;MYAQEVKSTGKGVKSLDEMDAVERAFQEKVNADIKIEPKDWMPEGYRKTLIRQISQHAHSEIVGQLPEGNWISRAPTLERKAILIAKVQDEAGHGLYLYCAAETLGVSRDQMTEQLLSGKAKYSSIFNYPTLTWADIGAIGWLVDGA
;
A
#
# COMPACT_ATOMS: atom_id res chain seq x y z
N MET A 1 0.89 10.58 10.68
CA MET A 1 0.96 10.13 9.28
C MET A 1 1.87 11.06 8.48
N TYR A 2 3.08 10.62 8.12
CA TYR A 2 3.84 11.33 7.08
C TYR A 2 3.33 10.85 5.72
N ALA A 3 2.19 11.39 5.27
CA ALA A 3 1.79 11.28 3.87
C ALA A 3 2.90 11.90 3.02
N GLN A 4 3.38 11.19 1.99
CA GLN A 4 4.22 11.82 0.99
C GLN A 4 3.43 13.00 0.40
N GLU A 5 3.99 14.20 0.48
CA GLU A 5 3.45 15.36 -0.21
C GLU A 5 3.47 15.06 -1.73
N VAL A 6 2.35 14.58 -2.26
CA VAL A 6 2.14 14.50 -3.69
C VAL A 6 1.85 15.93 -4.12
N LYS A 7 2.88 16.63 -4.60
CA LYS A 7 2.72 17.94 -5.24
C LYS A 7 1.96 17.77 -6.56
N SER A 8 0.65 17.56 -6.48
CA SER A 8 -0.24 17.82 -7.60
C SER A 8 -0.25 19.33 -7.79
N THR A 9 0.57 19.83 -8.71
CA THR A 9 0.71 21.27 -8.93
C THR A 9 -0.54 21.87 -9.59
N GLY A 10 -1.48 21.04 -10.06
CA GLY A 10 -2.63 21.46 -10.89
C GLY A 10 -2.23 22.15 -12.20
N LYS A 11 -0.93 22.30 -12.47
CA LYS A 11 -0.39 22.96 -13.64
C LYS A 11 -0.21 21.93 -14.75
N GLY A 12 -0.76 22.24 -15.93
CA GLY A 12 -0.68 21.36 -17.10
C GLY A 12 -1.75 20.26 -17.15
N VAL A 13 -2.86 20.42 -16.42
CA VAL A 13 -4.04 19.56 -16.61
C VAL A 13 -4.66 19.90 -17.96
N LYS A 14 -4.60 18.95 -18.90
CA LYS A 14 -5.25 19.07 -20.20
C LYS A 14 -6.77 18.96 -20.01
N SER A 15 -7.53 19.82 -20.68
CA SER A 15 -8.95 19.58 -20.92
C SER A 15 -9.14 18.42 -21.91
N LEU A 16 -10.36 17.84 -21.97
CA LEU A 16 -10.64 16.74 -22.91
C LEU A 16 -10.33 17.12 -24.36
N ASP A 17 -10.53 18.39 -24.72
CA ASP A 17 -10.27 18.92 -26.06
C ASP A 17 -8.78 19.01 -26.41
N GLU A 18 -7.91 19.10 -25.40
CA GLU A 18 -6.45 19.16 -25.54
C GLU A 18 -5.77 17.78 -25.46
N MET A 19 -6.53 16.74 -25.08
CA MET A 19 -6.05 15.36 -25.01
C MET A 19 -6.03 14.72 -26.40
N ASP A 20 -5.04 13.86 -26.63
CA ASP A 20 -5.07 12.97 -27.80
C ASP A 20 -6.18 11.90 -27.66
N ALA A 21 -6.39 11.12 -28.71
CA ALA A 21 -7.50 10.15 -28.74
C ALA A 21 -7.38 9.05 -27.66
N VAL A 22 -6.17 8.63 -27.29
CA VAL A 22 -5.98 7.56 -26.30
C VAL A 22 -6.06 8.10 -24.87
N GLU A 23 -5.50 9.28 -24.62
CA GLU A 23 -5.65 10.04 -23.37
C GLU A 23 -7.12 10.34 -23.09
N ARG A 24 -7.87 10.80 -24.10
CA ARG A 24 -9.30 11.10 -23.97
C ARG A 24 -10.11 9.85 -23.64
N ALA A 25 -9.89 8.74 -24.35
CA ALA A 25 -10.59 7.49 -24.08
C ALA A 25 -10.33 6.97 -22.65
N PHE A 26 -9.10 7.12 -22.15
CA PHE A 26 -8.78 6.81 -20.76
C PHE A 26 -9.54 7.72 -19.79
N GLN A 27 -9.53 9.04 -20.01
CA GLN A 27 -10.21 10.00 -19.14
C GLN A 27 -11.73 9.80 -19.13
N GLU A 28 -12.34 9.45 -20.27
CA GLU A 28 -13.75 9.13 -20.38
C GLU A 28 -14.12 7.86 -19.60
N LYS A 29 -13.28 6.80 -19.65
CA LYS A 29 -13.46 5.62 -18.78
C LYS A 29 -13.45 6.02 -17.30
N VAL A 30 -12.49 6.83 -16.87
CA VAL A 30 -12.38 7.31 -15.49
C VAL A 30 -13.62 8.12 -15.09
N ASN A 31 -14.08 9.04 -15.94
CA ASN A 31 -15.26 9.87 -15.69
C ASN A 31 -16.56 9.05 -15.59
N ALA A 32 -16.62 7.93 -16.30
CA ALA A 32 -17.75 6.99 -16.26
C ALA A 32 -17.64 5.94 -15.13
N ASP A 33 -16.65 6.07 -14.23
CA ASP A 33 -16.31 5.09 -13.17
C ASP A 33 -16.06 3.66 -13.70
N ILE A 34 -15.61 3.55 -14.95
CA ILE A 34 -15.19 2.27 -15.53
C ILE A 34 -13.81 1.94 -14.98
N LYS A 35 -13.66 0.73 -14.40
CA LYS A 35 -12.40 0.27 -13.84
C LYS A 35 -11.36 0.07 -14.95
N ILE A 36 -10.13 0.50 -14.66
CA ILE A 36 -8.99 0.36 -15.58
C ILE A 36 -8.34 -0.99 -15.32
N GLU A 37 -8.26 -1.81 -16.36
CA GLU A 37 -7.71 -3.17 -16.27
C GLU A 37 -6.22 -3.22 -16.69
N PRO A 38 -5.46 -4.26 -16.32
CA PRO A 38 -4.01 -4.32 -16.59
C PRO A 38 -3.62 -4.20 -18.08
N LYS A 39 -4.49 -4.69 -18.97
CA LYS A 39 -4.29 -4.65 -20.44
C LYS A 39 -4.73 -3.34 -21.07
N ASP A 40 -5.45 -2.50 -20.34
CA ASP A 40 -5.84 -1.19 -20.84
C ASP A 40 -4.63 -0.30 -21.02
N TRP A 41 -4.68 0.52 -22.07
CA TRP A 41 -3.78 1.66 -22.16
C TRP A 41 -4.07 2.61 -21.00
N MET A 42 -3.01 3.12 -20.37
CA MET A 42 -3.09 4.11 -19.30
C MET A 42 -1.86 5.03 -19.38
N PRO A 43 -1.97 6.30 -18.95
CA PRO A 43 -0.84 7.23 -18.94
C PRO A 43 0.35 6.67 -18.13
N GLU A 44 1.57 6.91 -18.60
CA GLU A 44 2.77 6.40 -17.92
C GLU A 44 2.89 6.93 -16.47
N GLY A 45 2.58 8.21 -16.26
CA GLY A 45 2.55 8.82 -14.93
C GLY A 45 1.51 8.18 -13.99
N TYR A 46 0.36 7.78 -14.53
CA TYR A 46 -0.67 7.05 -13.80
C TYR A 46 -0.17 5.67 -13.38
N ARG A 47 0.39 4.89 -14.31
CA ARG A 47 0.99 3.57 -14.04
C ARG A 47 2.09 3.65 -12.99
N LYS A 48 3.05 4.57 -13.15
CA LYS A 48 4.16 4.78 -12.20
C LYS A 48 3.66 5.15 -10.81
N THR A 49 2.62 5.97 -10.72
CA THR A 49 2.04 6.38 -9.44
C THR A 49 1.33 5.23 -8.75
N LEU A 50 0.56 4.42 -9.49
CA LEU A 50 -0.06 3.22 -8.95
C LEU A 50 0.98 2.20 -8.48
N ILE A 51 2.02 1.93 -9.29
CA ILE A 51 3.13 1.07 -8.87
C ILE A 51 3.72 1.56 -7.54
N ARG A 52 4.02 2.86 -7.44
CA ARG A 52 4.54 3.45 -6.20
C ARG A 52 3.58 3.28 -5.03
N GLN A 53 2.28 3.53 -5.22
CA GLN A 53 1.31 3.47 -4.12
C GLN A 53 1.05 2.03 -3.68
N ILE A 54 0.76 1.13 -4.63
CA ILE A 54 0.42 -0.27 -4.34
C ILE A 54 1.64 -0.99 -3.76
N SER A 55 2.85 -0.73 -4.28
CA SER A 55 4.07 -1.35 -3.72
C SER A 55 4.32 -0.89 -2.28
N GLN A 56 4.19 0.41 -2.00
CA GLN A 56 4.38 0.94 -0.65
C GLN A 56 3.26 0.51 0.30
N HIS A 57 2.05 0.26 -0.21
CA HIS A 57 0.99 -0.39 0.55
C HIS A 57 1.39 -1.82 0.90
N ALA A 58 1.85 -2.62 -0.07
CA ALA A 58 2.35 -3.97 0.18
C ALA A 58 3.52 -3.99 1.18
N HIS A 59 4.45 -3.03 1.06
CA HIS A 59 5.54 -2.88 2.03
C HIS A 59 5.03 -2.57 3.44
N SER A 60 3.96 -1.80 3.55
CA SER A 60 3.33 -1.48 4.83
C SER A 60 2.75 -2.71 5.49
N GLU A 61 2.07 -3.59 4.74
CA GLU A 61 1.58 -4.88 5.26
C GLU A 61 2.73 -5.77 5.76
N ILE A 62 3.88 -5.78 5.09
CA ILE A 62 5.04 -6.59 5.51
C ILE A 62 5.72 -6.00 6.75
N VAL A 63 5.94 -4.69 6.79
CA VAL A 63 6.65 -4.03 7.90
C VAL A 63 5.75 -3.91 9.14
N GLY A 64 4.42 -3.81 8.97
CA GLY A 64 3.46 -3.76 10.07
C GLY A 64 3.43 -4.99 10.96
N GLN A 65 3.77 -6.16 10.41
CA GLN A 65 3.90 -7.40 11.17
C GLN A 65 5.02 -7.35 12.22
N LEU A 66 6.02 -6.47 12.10
CA LEU A 66 7.15 -6.40 13.03
C LEU A 66 6.76 -5.89 14.43
N PRO A 67 6.13 -4.70 14.58
CA PRO A 67 5.71 -4.21 15.89
C PRO A 67 4.67 -5.11 16.58
N GLU A 68 3.77 -5.75 15.83
CA GLU A 68 2.79 -6.69 16.38
C GLU A 68 3.40 -8.06 16.69
N GLY A 69 4.22 -8.58 15.78
CA GLY A 69 4.97 -9.82 15.94
C GLY A 69 5.84 -9.84 17.20
N ASN A 70 6.37 -8.68 17.60
CA ASN A 70 7.10 -8.47 18.84
C ASN A 70 6.33 -8.99 20.08
N TRP A 71 5.00 -8.96 20.07
CA TRP A 71 4.15 -9.36 21.20
C TRP A 71 3.54 -10.76 21.09
N ILE A 72 3.71 -11.49 19.97
CA ILE A 72 3.14 -12.83 19.80
C ILE A 72 3.57 -13.78 20.92
N SER A 73 4.84 -13.79 21.32
CA SER A 73 5.32 -14.67 22.40
C SER A 73 4.85 -14.24 23.80
N ARG A 74 4.47 -12.96 23.97
CA ARG A 74 4.20 -12.29 25.26
C ARG A 74 2.75 -11.87 25.47
N ALA A 75 1.84 -12.22 24.55
CA ALA A 75 0.41 -11.97 24.71
C ALA A 75 -0.11 -12.57 26.03
N PRO A 76 -0.95 -11.83 26.79
CA PRO A 76 -1.28 -12.15 28.19
C PRO A 76 -2.18 -13.37 28.35
N THR A 77 -2.88 -13.78 27.30
CA THR A 77 -3.73 -14.98 27.27
C THR A 77 -3.55 -15.74 25.96
N LEU A 78 -3.84 -17.05 25.96
CA LEU A 78 -3.78 -17.87 24.76
C LEU A 78 -4.80 -17.43 23.70
N GLU A 79 -5.98 -16.98 24.13
CA GLU A 79 -7.00 -16.42 23.24
C GLU A 79 -6.46 -15.21 22.47
N ARG A 80 -5.88 -14.23 23.18
CA ARG A 80 -5.31 -13.03 22.54
C ARG A 80 -4.09 -13.36 21.68
N LYS A 81 -3.29 -14.35 22.08
CA LYS A 81 -2.19 -14.86 21.27
C LYS A 81 -2.69 -15.44 19.94
N ALA A 82 -3.73 -16.27 19.97
CA ALA A 82 -4.30 -16.87 18.77
C ALA A 82 -4.88 -15.82 17.81
N ILE A 83 -5.60 -14.83 18.34
CA ILE A 83 -6.14 -13.71 17.56
C ILE A 83 -5.01 -12.90 16.90
N LEU A 84 -3.96 -12.57 17.66
CA LEU A 84 -2.83 -11.81 17.12
C LEU A 84 -2.08 -12.57 16.03
N ILE A 85 -1.88 -13.88 16.20
CA ILE A 85 -1.25 -14.72 15.16
C ILE A 85 -2.10 -14.71 13.89
N ALA A 86 -3.43 -14.84 14.02
CA ALA A 86 -4.33 -14.81 12.87
C ALA A 86 -4.26 -13.45 12.15
N LYS A 87 -4.26 -12.33 12.89
CA LYS A 87 -4.11 -10.99 12.31
C LYS A 87 -2.80 -10.84 11.52
N VAL A 88 -1.67 -11.18 12.14
CA VAL A 88 -0.34 -11.08 11.51
C VAL A 88 -0.23 -12.01 10.29
N GLN A 89 -0.87 -13.18 10.33
CA GLN A 89 -0.97 -14.07 9.18
C GLN A 89 -1.78 -13.44 8.03
N ASP A 90 -2.90 -12.79 8.34
CA ASP A 90 -3.72 -12.11 7.33
C ASP A 90 -2.97 -10.94 6.68
N GLU A 91 -2.20 -10.15 7.43
CA GLU A 91 -1.34 -9.08 6.89
C GLU A 91 -0.31 -9.62 5.90
N ALA A 92 0.27 -10.79 6.15
CA ALA A 92 1.14 -11.44 5.18
C ALA A 92 0.39 -11.80 3.89
N GLY A 93 -0.85 -12.27 4.00
CA GLY A 93 -1.75 -12.51 2.87
C GLY A 93 -2.10 -11.23 2.10
N HIS A 94 -2.42 -10.14 2.79
CA HIS A 94 -2.69 -8.83 2.19
C HIS A 94 -1.49 -8.30 1.43
N GLY A 95 -0.28 -8.41 2.01
CA GLY A 95 0.96 -8.06 1.33
C GLY A 95 1.15 -8.84 0.01
N LEU A 96 0.84 -10.15 0.00
CA LEU A 96 0.89 -10.97 -1.21
C LEU A 96 -0.10 -10.47 -2.27
N TYR A 97 -1.36 -10.19 -1.91
CA TYR A 97 -2.36 -9.67 -2.84
C TYR A 97 -1.93 -8.34 -3.47
N LEU A 98 -1.39 -7.43 -2.67
CA LEU A 98 -0.93 -6.13 -3.14
C LEU A 98 0.30 -6.24 -4.04
N TYR A 99 1.25 -7.14 -3.73
CA TYR A 99 2.37 -7.40 -4.65
C TYR A 99 1.86 -7.94 -5.98
N CYS A 100 0.97 -8.95 -5.98
CA CYS A 100 0.39 -9.47 -7.22
C CYS A 100 -0.36 -8.39 -8.01
N ALA A 101 -1.09 -7.50 -7.34
CA ALA A 101 -1.76 -6.37 -7.99
C ALA A 101 -0.76 -5.42 -8.65
N ALA A 102 0.33 -5.06 -7.97
CA ALA A 102 1.39 -4.22 -8.53
C ALA A 102 2.11 -4.91 -9.70
N GLU A 103 2.28 -6.23 -9.67
CA GLU A 103 2.89 -6.99 -10.76
C GLU A 103 2.11 -6.89 -12.07
N THR A 104 0.78 -6.75 -12.00
CA THR A 104 -0.05 -6.50 -13.19
C THR A 104 0.31 -5.21 -13.94
N LEU A 105 1.02 -4.28 -13.28
CA LEU A 105 1.45 -3.02 -13.85
C LEU A 105 2.85 -3.06 -14.47
N GLY A 106 3.56 -4.20 -14.38
CA GLY A 106 4.84 -4.45 -15.06
C GLY A 106 6.10 -4.29 -14.21
N VAL A 107 5.98 -4.29 -12.89
CA VAL A 107 7.12 -4.38 -11.94
C VAL A 107 7.14 -5.77 -11.31
N SER A 108 8.29 -6.34 -10.98
CA SER A 108 8.35 -7.62 -10.25
C SER A 108 8.34 -7.42 -8.74
N ARG A 109 7.86 -8.42 -7.99
CA ARG A 109 7.98 -8.43 -6.52
C ARG A 109 9.42 -8.26 -6.04
N ASP A 110 10.38 -8.94 -6.64
CA ASP A 110 11.80 -8.84 -6.25
C ASP A 110 12.33 -7.41 -6.37
N GLN A 111 11.98 -6.70 -7.46
CA GLN A 111 12.33 -5.29 -7.62
C GLN A 111 11.70 -4.42 -6.53
N MET A 112 10.43 -4.65 -6.20
CA MET A 112 9.75 -3.90 -5.14
C MET A 112 10.37 -4.17 -3.77
N THR A 113 10.66 -5.44 -3.45
CA THR A 113 11.32 -5.82 -2.20
C THR A 113 12.72 -5.21 -2.08
N GLU A 114 13.53 -5.21 -3.15
CA GLU A 114 14.84 -4.55 -3.15
C GLU A 114 14.71 -3.02 -2.95
N GLN A 115 13.70 -2.39 -3.55
CA GLN A 115 13.44 -0.97 -3.33
C GLN A 115 13.09 -0.65 -1.87
N LEU A 116 12.33 -1.53 -1.20
CA LEU A 116 12.06 -1.41 0.23
C LEU A 116 13.34 -1.55 1.06
N LEU A 117 14.11 -2.63 0.85
CA LEU A 117 15.30 -2.94 1.64
C LEU A 117 16.41 -1.91 1.46
N SER A 118 16.56 -1.34 0.26
CA SER A 118 17.50 -0.25 -0.02
C SER A 118 17.01 1.14 0.42
N GLY A 119 15.78 1.25 0.95
CA GLY A 119 15.19 2.52 1.39
C GLY A 119 14.74 3.45 0.25
N LYS A 120 14.72 2.98 -1.01
CA LYS A 120 14.24 3.74 -2.17
C LYS A 120 12.71 3.86 -2.18
N ALA A 121 12.02 2.82 -1.74
CA ALA A 121 10.58 2.81 -1.51
C ALA A 121 10.27 2.94 -0.02
N LYS A 122 9.13 3.53 0.29
CA LYS A 122 8.67 3.75 1.67
C LYS A 122 7.69 2.66 2.12
N TYR A 123 7.32 2.72 3.38
CA TYR A 123 6.18 2.05 4.00
C TYR A 123 5.50 3.04 4.96
N SER A 124 4.35 2.68 5.52
CA SER A 124 3.60 3.55 6.42
C SER A 124 4.45 3.98 7.62
N SER A 125 4.48 5.28 7.88
CA SER A 125 5.33 5.85 8.93
C SER A 125 5.05 5.29 10.32
N ILE A 126 3.83 4.81 10.57
CA ILE A 126 3.38 4.34 11.89
C ILE A 126 4.18 3.13 12.39
N PHE A 127 4.74 2.33 11.48
CA PHE A 127 5.50 1.13 11.85
C PHE A 127 6.95 1.42 12.27
N ASN A 128 7.33 2.70 12.37
CA ASN A 128 8.59 3.13 12.98
C ASN A 128 8.48 3.31 14.51
N TYR A 129 7.29 3.18 15.09
CA TYR A 129 7.06 3.39 16.53
C TYR A 129 7.11 2.04 17.28
N PRO A 130 7.75 1.98 18.47
CA PRO A 130 7.88 0.74 19.21
C PRO A 130 6.60 0.35 19.96
N THR A 131 6.38 -0.95 20.15
CA THR A 131 5.34 -1.53 21.01
C THR A 131 5.91 -1.87 22.38
N LEU A 132 5.78 -0.95 23.34
CA LEU A 132 6.40 -1.02 24.67
C LEU A 132 5.55 -1.78 25.69
N THR A 133 4.23 -1.84 25.50
CA THR A 133 3.26 -2.50 26.37
C THR A 133 2.23 -3.29 25.58
N TRP A 134 1.52 -4.22 26.25
CA TRP A 134 0.44 -4.98 25.61
C TRP A 134 -0.71 -4.07 25.13
N ALA A 135 -0.92 -2.93 25.79
CA ALA A 135 -1.94 -1.95 25.39
C ALA A 135 -1.68 -1.40 23.98
N ASP A 136 -0.42 -1.34 23.55
CA ASP A 136 -0.05 -0.87 22.23
C ASP A 136 -0.59 -1.78 21.12
N ILE A 137 -0.68 -3.10 21.36
CA ILE A 137 -1.27 -4.05 20.40
C ILE A 137 -2.77 -3.80 20.24
N GLY A 138 -3.48 -3.53 21.33
CA GLY A 138 -4.88 -3.12 21.28
C GLY A 138 -5.07 -1.79 20.56
N ALA A 139 -4.16 -0.83 20.78
CA ALA A 139 -4.19 0.47 20.11
C ALA A 139 -3.86 0.37 18.61
N ILE A 140 -2.93 -0.50 18.20
CA ILE A 140 -2.65 -0.77 16.78
C ILE A 140 -3.90 -1.35 16.12
N GLY A 141 -4.41 -2.47 16.64
CA GLY A 141 -5.57 -3.15 16.06
C GLY A 141 -6.88 -2.35 16.06
N TRP A 142 -6.93 -1.21 16.76
CA TRP A 142 -8.11 -0.33 16.76
C TRP A 142 -7.86 1.00 16.05
N LEU A 143 -6.82 1.74 16.45
CA LEU A 143 -6.55 3.11 15.96
C LEU A 143 -5.69 3.13 14.70
N VAL A 144 -4.73 2.21 14.59
CA VAL A 144 -3.85 2.17 13.40
C VAL A 144 -4.57 1.49 12.25
N ASP A 145 -5.20 0.35 12.50
CA ASP A 145 -6.00 -0.36 11.49
C ASP A 145 -7.25 0.43 11.07
N GLY A 146 -7.79 1.26 11.96
CA GLY A 146 -8.97 2.08 11.69
C GLY A 146 -8.71 3.37 10.90
N ALA A 147 -7.46 3.75 10.67
CA ALA A 147 -7.05 5.02 10.06
C ALA A 147 -6.67 4.87 8.58
#